data_AF-A0A257NV16-F1
#
_entry.id   AF-A0A257NV16-F1
#
_cell.length_a   1.000
_cell.length_b   1.000
_cell.length_c   1.000
_cell.angle_alpha   90.00
_cell.angle_beta   90.00
_cell.angle_gamma   90.00
#
_symmetry.space_group_name_H-M   'P 1'
#
loop_
_entity.id
_entity.type
_entity.pdbx_description
1 polymer ?
#
loop_
_entity_poly.entity_id
_entity_poly.type
_entity_poly.pdbx_seq_one_letter_code
_entity_poly.pdbx_strand_id
1 'polypeptide(L)'
;MRTVSKQEKAYRPDGYWRGSAWMAPHWFIYKGLLRYGFTEEARQVREKSIALIERSGFREYFNPETGEGYGAHNFTWGALVTDMMDA
;
A
#
# COMPACT_ATOMS: atom_id res chain seq x y z
N MET A 1 3.52 2.59 -0.67
CA MET A 1 4.23 3.43 0.31
C MET A 1 4.65 2.55 1.48
N ARG A 2 5.90 2.65 1.88
CA ARG A 2 6.48 1.92 3.02
C ARG A 2 6.01 2.50 4.35
N THR A 3 5.88 1.67 5.38
CA THR A 3 5.49 2.10 6.73
C THR A 3 6.61 2.80 7.51
N VAL A 4 7.87 2.54 7.14
CA VAL A 4 9.06 3.14 7.76
C VAL A 4 9.96 3.70 6.67
N SER A 5 10.60 4.84 6.92
CA SER A 5 11.55 5.45 5.99
C SER A 5 12.71 4.51 5.67
N LYS A 6 13.14 4.50 4.41
CA LYS A 6 14.29 3.71 3.96
C LYS A 6 15.61 4.13 4.61
N GLN A 7 15.66 5.34 5.17
CA GLN A 7 16.84 5.89 5.86
C GLN A 7 16.92 5.44 7.32
N GLU A 8 15.85 4.86 7.88
CA GLU A 8 15.88 4.34 9.24
C GLU A 8 16.73 3.07 9.32
N LYS A 9 17.63 3.01 10.31
CA LYS A 9 18.49 1.82 10.54
C LYS A 9 17.66 0.55 10.77
N ALA A 10 16.46 0.71 11.31
CA ALA A 10 15.52 -0.35 11.60
C ALA A 10 14.71 -0.84 10.37
N TYR A 11 14.86 -0.18 9.21
CA TYR A 11 14.09 -0.45 8.01
C TYR A 11 14.28 -1.88 7.53
N ARG A 12 13.15 -2.56 7.33
CA ARG A 12 13.08 -3.91 6.75
C ARG A 12 11.90 -3.98 5.79
N PRO A 13 12.13 -4.13 4.47
CA PRO A 13 11.05 -4.12 3.48
C PRO A 13 10.11 -5.32 3.57
N ASP A 14 10.58 -6.43 4.16
CA ASP A 14 9.85 -7.65 4.47
C ASP A 14 9.40 -7.72 5.96
N GLY A 15 9.78 -6.72 6.77
CA GLY A 15 9.77 -6.79 8.22
C GLY A 15 8.46 -6.36 8.88
N TYR A 16 7.31 -6.74 8.32
CA TYR A 16 5.98 -6.33 8.83
C TYR A 16 5.90 -4.79 8.88
N TRP A 17 5.37 -4.18 9.95
CA TRP A 17 5.32 -2.72 10.11
C TRP A 17 6.67 -1.99 10.11
N ARG A 18 7.81 -2.68 9.97
CA ARG A 18 9.16 -2.07 9.95
C ARG A 18 9.65 -1.63 8.57
N GLY A 19 8.76 -1.53 7.59
CA GLY A 19 9.12 -1.06 6.25
C GLY A 19 8.23 -1.54 5.13
N SER A 20 7.40 -2.56 5.34
CA SER A 20 6.51 -3.04 4.28
C SER A 20 5.44 -2.03 3.88
N ALA A 21 4.81 -2.24 2.72
CA ALA A 21 3.63 -1.53 2.26
C ALA A 21 2.36 -2.26 2.68
N TRP A 22 1.34 -1.50 3.05
CA TRP A 22 0.06 -2.00 3.55
C TRP A 22 -1.11 -1.28 2.89
N MET A 23 -2.17 -2.02 2.57
CA MET A 23 -3.33 -1.45 1.86
C MET A 23 -4.13 -0.45 2.71
N ALA A 24 -4.29 -0.69 4.01
CA ALA A 24 -5.03 0.25 4.88
C ALA A 24 -4.34 1.63 4.99
N PRO A 25 -3.03 1.76 5.30
CA PRO A 25 -2.34 3.03 5.22
C PRO A 25 -2.39 3.68 3.83
N HIS A 26 -2.26 2.91 2.75
CA HIS A 26 -2.42 3.47 1.39
C HIS A 26 -3.80 4.10 1.22
N TRP A 27 -4.86 3.42 1.67
CA TRP A 27 -6.23 3.92 1.60
C TRP A 27 -6.43 5.22 2.38
N PHE A 28 -5.95 5.28 3.63
CA PHE A 28 -6.05 6.52 4.43
C PHE A 28 -5.29 7.68 3.77
N ILE A 29 -4.09 7.43 3.25
CA ILE A 29 -3.30 8.45 2.56
C ILE A 29 -4.01 8.90 1.28
N TYR A 30 -4.56 7.97 0.49
CA TYR A 30 -5.36 8.27 -0.69
C TYR A 30 -6.53 9.22 -0.38
N LYS A 31 -7.37 8.88 0.62
CA LYS A 31 -8.51 9.74 1.02
C LYS A 31 -8.04 11.09 1.55
N GLY A 32 -6.93 11.12 2.27
CA GLY A 32 -6.30 12.35 2.75
C GLY A 32 -5.87 13.25 1.60
N LEU A 33 -5.12 12.72 0.63
CA LEU A 33 -4.66 13.46 -0.54
C LEU A 33 -5.82 14.06 -1.33
N LEU A 34 -6.88 13.29 -1.59
CA LEU A 34 -8.09 13.80 -2.25
C LEU A 34 -8.75 14.94 -1.48
N ARG A 35 -8.87 14.82 -0.15
CA ARG A 35 -9.49 15.86 0.69
C ARG A 35 -8.75 17.20 0.60
N TYR A 36 -7.44 17.17 0.38
CA TYR A 36 -6.60 18.37 0.27
C TYR A 36 -6.33 18.81 -1.18
N GLY A 37 -6.96 18.18 -2.18
CA GLY A 37 -6.83 18.56 -3.59
C GLY A 37 -5.59 18.01 -4.30
N PHE A 38 -4.83 17.10 -3.67
CA PHE A 38 -3.67 16.42 -4.25
C PHE A 38 -4.10 15.22 -5.10
N THR A 39 -4.82 15.48 -6.19
CA THR A 39 -5.49 14.45 -7.00
C THR A 39 -4.50 13.56 -7.75
N GLU A 40 -3.39 14.12 -8.22
CA GLU A 40 -2.37 13.39 -8.96
C GLU A 40 -1.60 12.42 -8.04
N GLU A 41 -1.23 12.86 -6.85
CA GLU A 41 -0.60 12.02 -5.84
C GLU A 41 -1.56 10.92 -5.37
N ALA A 42 -2.84 11.23 -5.19
CA ALA A 42 -3.87 10.24 -4.87
C ALA A 42 -3.95 9.17 -5.98
N ARG A 43 -4.00 9.58 -7.25
CA ARG A 43 -3.99 8.67 -8.41
C ARG A 43 -2.77 7.74 -8.36
N GLN A 44 -1.58 8.26 -8.08
CA GLN A 44 -0.37 7.46 -7.96
C GLN A 44 -0.43 6.44 -6.81
N VAL A 45 -1.04 6.79 -5.66
CA VAL A 45 -1.24 5.85 -4.55
C VAL A 45 -2.19 4.72 -4.95
N ARG A 46 -3.30 5.04 -5.62
CA ARG A 46 -4.25 4.06 -6.14
C ARG A 46 -3.56 3.09 -7.10
N GLU A 47 -2.88 3.60 -8.12
CA GLU A 47 -2.23 2.77 -9.14
C GLU A 47 -1.15 1.86 -8.55
N LYS A 48 -0.34 2.38 -7.62
CA LYS A 48 0.64 1.54 -6.92
C LYS A 48 -0.02 0.47 -6.07
N SER A 49 -1.20 0.73 -5.50
CA SER A 49 -1.93 -0.25 -4.70
C SER A 49 -2.51 -1.37 -5.58
N ILE A 50 -3.11 -1.00 -6.72
CA ILE A 50 -3.60 -1.94 -7.73
C ILE A 50 -2.46 -2.84 -8.21
N ALA A 51 -1.33 -2.25 -8.61
CA ALA A 51 -0.18 -3.00 -9.12
C ALA A 51 0.38 -4.04 -8.12
N LEU A 52 0.33 -3.74 -6.80
CA LEU A 52 0.74 -4.69 -5.77
C LEU A 52 -0.21 -5.89 -5.68
N ILE A 53 -1.52 -5.64 -5.75
CA ILE A 53 -2.55 -6.69 -5.73
C ILE A 53 -2.53 -7.52 -7.01
N GLU A 54 -2.41 -6.88 -8.19
CA GLU A 54 -2.32 -7.59 -9.47
C GLU A 54 -1.10 -8.52 -9.52
N ARG A 55 0.02 -8.08 -8.94
CA ARG A 55 1.25 -8.86 -8.92
C ARG A 55 1.21 -10.02 -7.93
N SER A 56 0.75 -9.77 -6.70
CA SER A 56 0.99 -10.68 -5.56
C SER A 56 -0.31 -11.23 -4.95
N GLY A 57 -1.47 -10.85 -5.48
CA GLY A 57 -2.78 -11.18 -4.95
C GLY A 57 -3.12 -10.45 -3.65
N PHE A 58 -4.20 -10.88 -3.01
CA PHE A 58 -4.66 -10.34 -1.73
C PHE A 58 -3.77 -10.84 -0.59
N ARG A 59 -2.80 -10.03 -0.22
CA ARG A 59 -1.82 -10.31 0.85
C ARG A 59 -1.92 -9.28 1.98
N GLU A 60 -1.41 -9.66 3.14
CA GLU A 60 -1.45 -8.82 4.34
C GLU A 60 -0.58 -7.58 4.18
N TYR A 61 0.64 -7.75 3.67
CA TYR A 61 1.58 -6.67 3.40
C TYR A 61 2.52 -7.03 2.25
N PHE A 62 3.21 -6.03 1.71
CA PHE A 62 3.99 -6.14 0.48
C PHE A 62 5.37 -5.54 0.66
N ASN A 63 6.38 -6.13 0.00
CA ASN A 63 7.67 -5.49 -0.18
C ASN A 63 7.48 -4.20 -1.02
N PRO A 64 7.85 -3.00 -0.53
CA PRO A 64 7.63 -1.76 -1.25
C PRO A 64 8.62 -1.53 -2.41
N GLU A 65 9.72 -2.29 -2.46
CA GLU A 65 10.69 -2.24 -3.57
C GLU A 65 10.41 -3.30 -4.63
N THR A 66 10.10 -4.53 -4.21
CA THR A 66 9.91 -5.65 -5.14
C THR A 66 8.45 -5.96 -5.42
N GLY A 67 7.50 -5.48 -4.62
CA GLY A 67 6.08 -5.81 -4.77
C GLY A 67 5.68 -7.24 -4.38
N GLU A 68 6.61 -8.05 -3.89
CA GLU A 68 6.31 -9.38 -3.35
C GLU A 68 5.37 -9.29 -2.14
N GLY A 69 4.36 -10.15 -2.08
CA GLY A 69 3.40 -10.17 -0.98
C GLY A 69 3.75 -11.18 0.10
N TYR A 70 3.56 -10.79 1.36
CA TYR A 70 3.87 -11.57 2.56
C TYR A 70 2.67 -11.64 3.51
N GLY A 71 2.84 -12.35 4.63
CA GLY A 71 1.80 -12.52 5.64
C GLY A 71 0.62 -13.35 5.15
N ALA A 72 -0.57 -13.11 5.70
CA ALA A 72 -1.78 -13.85 5.34
C ALA A 72 -2.13 -13.79 3.84
N HIS A 73 -2.74 -14.86 3.35
CA HIS A 73 -3.37 -14.94 2.04
C HIS A 73 -4.85 -14.59 2.14
N ASN A 74 -5.44 -14.09 1.05
CA ASN A 74 -6.84 -13.63 1.00
C ASN A 74 -7.16 -12.61 2.10
N PHE A 75 -6.19 -11.78 2.45
CA PHE A 75 -6.35 -10.79 3.50
C PHE A 75 -7.24 -9.64 3.02
N THR A 76 -8.21 -9.25 3.87
CA THR A 76 -9.36 -8.45 3.45
C THR A 76 -9.02 -7.01 3.08
N TRP A 77 -7.93 -6.45 3.57
CA TRP A 77 -7.58 -5.05 3.30
C TRP A 77 -7.24 -4.76 1.83
N GLY A 78 -6.92 -5.78 1.03
CA GLY A 78 -6.84 -5.62 -0.44
C GLY A 78 -8.14 -5.10 -1.05
N ALA A 79 -9.30 -5.42 -0.46
CA ALA A 79 -10.59 -4.98 -0.95
C ALA A 79 -10.79 -3.47 -0.83
N LEU A 80 -10.03 -2.75 0.01
CA LEU A 80 -10.08 -1.28 0.10
C LEU A 80 -9.73 -0.60 -1.22
N VAL A 81 -9.04 -1.28 -2.13
CA VAL A 81 -8.75 -0.76 -3.47
C VAL A 81 -10.02 -0.54 -4.28
N THR A 82 -11.11 -1.28 -4.03
CA THR A 82 -12.40 -1.06 -4.69
C THR A 82 -12.95 0.35 -4.42
N ASP A 83 -12.92 0.84 -3.18
CA ASP A 83 -13.33 2.22 -2.85
C ASP A 83 -12.44 3.29 -3.53
N MET A 84 -11.19 2.97 -3.87
CA MET A 84 -10.32 3.89 -4.61
C MET A 84 -10.62 3.91 -6.12
N MET A 85 -11.29 2.88 -6.65
CA MET A 85 -11.64 2.76 -8.07
C MET A 85 -12.94 3.51 -8.41
N ASP A 86 -13.85 3.62 -7.44
CA ASP A 86 -15.16 4.26 -7.60
C ASP A 86 -15.14 5.79 -7.44
N ALA A 87 -13.93 6.40 -7.40
CA ALA A 87 -13.70 7.82 -7.12
C ALA A 87 -12.97 8.56 -8.25
#